data_AF-A0A7C0ZJF1-F1
#
_entry.id   AF-A0A7C0ZJF1-F1
#
_cell.length_a   1.000
_cell.length_b   1.000
_cell.length_c   1.000
_cell.angle_alpha   90.00
_cell.angle_beta   90.00
_cell.angle_gamma   90.00
#
_symmetry.space_group_name_H-M   'P 1'
#
loop_
_entity.id
_entity.type
_entity.pdbx_description
1 polymer ?
#
loop_
_entity_poly.entity_id
_entity_poly.type
_entity_poly.pdbx_seq_one_letter_code
_entity_poly.pdbx_strand_id
1 'polypeptide(L)'
;MSEANEEKKLKVQLEFGDAKAMFEGGVDDVFKALTRFLTQLYPNLEVARRITYSPDLTKLAEELVGIIELTPEGPIFASDLHLSAKEKICLALLGAYVGERLGKLSKGSLSPNELSRITGKARKTISNELPRLITGGLVERTPEGECQITILGIREAEKII
;
A
#
# COMPACT_ATOMS: atom_id res chain seq x y z
N MET A 1 -2.42 50.23 -41.25
CA MET A 1 -3.81 49.95 -40.83
C MET A 1 -4.16 48.60 -41.45
N SER A 2 -4.32 47.50 -40.72
CA SER A 2 -4.90 47.37 -39.38
C SER A 2 -4.30 46.14 -38.70
N GLU A 3 -3.77 46.32 -37.49
CA GLU A 3 -3.46 45.21 -36.57
C GLU A 3 -4.80 44.59 -36.16
N ALA A 4 -5.15 43.45 -36.74
CA ALA A 4 -6.23 42.62 -36.25
C ALA A 4 -5.73 41.93 -34.99
N ASN A 5 -6.24 42.37 -33.85
CA ASN A 5 -6.09 41.77 -32.53
C ASN A 5 -6.46 40.28 -32.62
N GLU A 6 -5.47 39.40 -32.82
CA GLU A 6 -5.66 37.95 -32.71
C GLU A 6 -6.23 37.68 -31.31
N GLU A 7 -7.49 37.24 -31.25
CA GLU A 7 -8.08 36.76 -30.00
C GLU A 7 -7.13 35.70 -29.42
N LYS A 8 -6.50 36.02 -28.29
CA LYS A 8 -5.51 35.15 -27.67
C LYS A 8 -6.18 33.84 -27.29
N LYS A 9 -5.88 32.79 -28.04
CA LYS A 9 -6.35 31.43 -27.76
C LYS A 9 -5.47 30.80 -26.71
N LEU A 10 -6.09 30.22 -25.70
CA LEU A 10 -5.43 29.39 -24.72
C LEU A 10 -5.41 27.96 -25.24
N LYS A 11 -4.24 27.32 -25.18
CA LYS A 11 -4.08 25.91 -25.49
C LYS A 11 -3.59 25.19 -24.26
N VAL A 12 -4.27 24.10 -23.91
CA VAL A 12 -3.92 23.26 -22.77
C VAL A 12 -3.83 21.82 -23.26
N GLN A 13 -2.72 21.17 -22.96
CA GLN A 13 -2.54 19.73 -23.11
C GLN A 13 -2.50 19.12 -21.71
N LEU A 14 -3.38 18.15 -21.48
CA LEU A 14 -3.51 17.43 -20.22
C LEU A 14 -3.13 15.99 -20.48
N GLU A 15 -2.28 15.48 -19.61
CA GLU A 15 -1.89 14.08 -19.59
C GLU A 15 -2.03 13.58 -18.16
N PHE A 16 -2.88 12.57 -17.98
CA PHE A 16 -3.08 11.90 -16.70
C PHE A 16 -3.17 10.39 -16.95
N GLY A 17 -2.06 9.67 -16.70
CA GLY A 17 -1.91 8.28 -17.17
C GLY A 17 -1.96 8.22 -18.70
N ASP A 18 -2.74 7.29 -19.25
CA ASP A 18 -2.95 7.15 -20.70
C ASP A 18 -3.95 8.17 -21.28
N ALA A 19 -4.68 8.90 -20.42
CA ALA A 19 -5.67 9.86 -20.87
C ALA A 19 -4.98 11.15 -21.30
N LYS A 20 -5.02 11.42 -22.61
CA LYS A 20 -4.52 12.65 -23.23
C LYS A 20 -5.68 13.46 -23.75
N ALA A 21 -5.74 14.72 -23.37
CA ALA A 21 -6.71 15.67 -23.89
C ALA A 21 -6.02 16.96 -24.29
N MET A 22 -6.43 17.52 -25.43
CA MET A 22 -5.96 18.81 -25.89
C MET A 22 -7.17 19.71 -26.11
N PHE A 23 -7.18 20.85 -25.42
CA PHE A 23 -8.20 21.88 -25.56
C PHE A 23 -7.54 23.14 -26.10
N GLU A 24 -8.16 23.78 -27.07
CA GLU A 24 -7.68 25.04 -27.65
C GLU A 24 -8.89 25.94 -27.94
N GLY A 25 -8.86 27.18 -27.46
CA GLY A 25 -9.99 28.10 -27.63
C GLY A 25 -9.87 29.35 -26.77
N GLY A 26 -10.96 30.09 -26.62
CA GLY A 26 -11.03 31.19 -25.65
C GLY A 26 -10.81 30.70 -24.23
N VAL A 27 -10.29 31.56 -23.35
CA VAL A 27 -9.95 31.21 -21.96
C VAL A 27 -11.14 30.57 -21.23
N ASP A 28 -12.33 31.13 -21.39
CA ASP A 28 -13.55 30.65 -20.73
C ASP A 28 -13.99 29.26 -21.24
N ASP A 29 -13.81 28.99 -22.54
CA ASP A 29 -14.19 27.71 -23.14
C ASP A 29 -13.20 26.61 -22.77
N VAL A 30 -11.91 26.94 -22.74
CA VAL A 30 -10.85 26.03 -22.31
C VAL A 30 -10.97 25.71 -20.82
N PHE A 31 -11.31 26.70 -19.98
CA PHE A 31 -11.57 26.48 -18.57
C PHE A 31 -12.77 25.56 -18.35
N LYS A 32 -13.90 25.80 -19.04
CA LYS A 32 -15.07 24.91 -18.99
C LYS A 32 -14.74 23.49 -19.44
N ALA A 33 -13.97 23.33 -20.52
CA ALA A 33 -13.55 22.03 -21.04
C ALA A 33 -12.63 21.28 -20.06
N LEU A 34 -11.66 21.98 -19.46
CA LEU A 34 -10.78 21.44 -18.41
C LEU A 34 -11.57 21.00 -17.18
N THR A 35 -12.46 21.86 -16.66
CA THR A 35 -13.28 21.51 -15.50
C THR A 35 -14.20 20.34 -15.81
N ARG A 36 -14.81 20.27 -16.99
CA ARG A 36 -15.62 19.13 -17.42
C ARG A 36 -14.80 17.84 -17.52
N PHE A 37 -13.59 17.91 -18.08
CA PHE A 37 -12.69 16.76 -18.17
C PHE A 37 -12.32 16.23 -16.78
N LEU A 38 -11.94 17.11 -15.85
CA LEU A 38 -11.64 16.73 -14.47
C LEU A 38 -12.88 16.20 -13.73
N THR A 39 -14.05 16.81 -13.92
CA THR A 39 -15.31 16.44 -13.25
C THR A 39 -16.03 15.23 -13.86
N GLN A 40 -15.75 14.83 -15.10
CA GLN A 40 -16.21 13.53 -15.61
C GLN A 40 -15.33 12.38 -15.09
N LEU A 41 -14.07 12.65 -14.73
CA LEU A 41 -13.17 11.69 -14.11
C LEU A 41 -13.36 11.60 -12.57
N TYR A 42 -13.78 12.68 -11.92
CA TYR A 42 -13.85 12.80 -10.45
C TYR A 42 -14.93 11.97 -9.70
N PRO A 43 -16.18 11.78 -10.19
CA PRO A 43 -17.21 11.01 -9.49
C PRO A 43 -16.81 9.54 -9.31
N ASN A 44 -16.18 8.97 -10.33
CA ASN A 44 -15.60 7.63 -10.25
C ASN A 44 -14.41 7.60 -9.31
N LEU A 45 -13.58 8.64 -9.25
CA LEU A 45 -12.44 8.70 -8.34
C LEU A 45 -12.85 8.85 -6.88
N GLU A 46 -13.85 9.66 -6.53
CA GLU A 46 -14.27 9.80 -5.13
C GLU A 46 -14.97 8.53 -4.62
N VAL A 47 -15.86 7.94 -5.42
CA VAL A 47 -16.50 6.66 -5.07
C VAL A 47 -15.45 5.55 -5.02
N ALA A 48 -14.55 5.45 -6.00
CA ALA A 48 -13.44 4.50 -5.99
C ALA A 48 -12.55 4.70 -4.76
N ARG A 49 -12.22 5.94 -4.38
CA ARG A 49 -11.45 6.25 -3.16
C ARG A 49 -12.16 5.81 -1.89
N ARG A 50 -13.49 5.96 -1.81
CA ARG A 50 -14.28 5.52 -0.64
C ARG A 50 -14.41 4.00 -0.52
N ILE A 51 -14.31 3.26 -1.62
CA ILE A 51 -14.37 1.79 -1.61
C ILE A 51 -13.00 1.11 -1.70
N THR A 52 -11.95 1.88 -1.98
CA THR A 52 -10.57 1.39 -2.01
C THR A 52 -10.00 1.41 -0.60
N TYR A 53 -9.70 0.22 -0.09
CA TYR A 53 -8.89 0.09 1.10
C TYR A 53 -7.42 0.34 0.73
N SER A 54 -6.83 1.37 1.32
CA SER A 54 -5.42 1.68 1.22
C SER A 54 -4.86 1.76 2.64
N PRO A 55 -3.88 0.92 3.00
CA PRO A 55 -3.26 0.98 4.32
C PRO A 55 -2.66 2.35 4.60
N ASP A 56 -3.02 2.96 5.72
CA ASP A 56 -2.38 4.19 6.19
C ASP A 56 -1.08 3.84 6.90
N LEU A 57 0.05 4.03 6.20
CA LEU A 57 1.36 3.69 6.73
C LEU A 57 1.72 4.43 8.02
N THR A 58 1.24 5.66 8.20
CA THR A 58 1.54 6.45 9.40
C THR A 58 0.80 5.85 10.57
N LYS A 59 -0.50 5.59 10.38
CA LYS A 59 -1.34 4.96 11.40
C LYS A 59 -0.82 3.56 11.78
N LEU A 60 -0.47 2.74 10.79
CA LEU A 60 0.10 1.42 11.04
C LEU A 60 1.41 1.51 11.82
N ALA A 61 2.28 2.45 11.48
CA ALA A 61 3.54 2.64 12.21
C ALA A 61 3.30 3.04 13.68
N GLU A 62 2.32 3.90 13.94
CA GLU A 62 1.92 4.32 15.29
C GLU A 62 1.34 3.14 16.10
N GLU A 63 0.46 2.34 15.50
CA GLU A 63 -0.16 1.18 16.16
C GLU A 63 0.86 0.06 16.45
N LEU A 64 1.95 -0.02 15.69
CA LEU A 64 3.03 -0.99 15.94
C LEU A 64 3.97 -0.58 17.08
N VAL A 65 3.91 0.66 17.57
CA VAL A 65 4.78 1.14 18.66
C VAL A 65 4.55 0.31 19.93
N GLY A 66 5.63 -0.23 20.49
CA GLY A 66 5.57 -1.09 21.68
C GLY A 66 5.14 -2.53 21.40
N ILE A 67 4.85 -2.87 20.13
CA ILE A 67 4.50 -4.22 19.67
C ILE A 67 5.65 -4.79 18.82
N ILE A 68 6.13 -4.02 17.85
CA ILE A 68 7.22 -4.38 16.94
C ILE A 68 8.36 -3.37 17.09
N GLU A 69 9.59 -3.88 17.13
CA GLU A 69 10.81 -3.11 16.94
C GLU A 69 11.46 -3.50 15.61
N LEU A 70 12.00 -2.53 14.89
CA LEU A 70 12.71 -2.77 13.63
C LEU A 70 14.21 -2.79 13.88
N THR A 71 14.85 -3.93 13.59
CA THR A 71 16.31 -4.07 13.66
C THR A 71 16.88 -4.30 12.25
N PRO A 72 18.22 -4.19 12.07
CA PRO A 72 18.85 -4.51 10.79
C PRO A 72 18.56 -5.94 10.29
N GLU A 73 18.27 -6.87 11.21
CA GLU A 73 17.96 -8.27 10.93
C GLU A 73 16.45 -8.53 10.70
N GLY A 74 15.62 -7.49 10.70
CA GLY A 74 14.17 -7.58 10.51
C GLY A 74 13.34 -7.12 11.71
N PRO A 75 12.01 -7.23 11.63
CA PRO A 75 11.13 -6.89 12.74
C PRO A 75 11.25 -7.92 13.87
N ILE A 76 11.19 -7.49 15.12
CA ILE A 76 11.12 -8.33 16.32
C ILE A 76 9.95 -7.91 17.21
N PHE A 77 9.43 -8.81 18.03
CA PHE A 77 8.40 -8.46 19.01
C PHE A 77 9.04 -7.79 20.24
N ALA A 78 8.52 -6.63 20.63
CA ALA A 78 8.98 -5.88 21.80
C ALA A 78 8.70 -6.62 23.12
N SER A 79 7.74 -7.53 23.13
CA SER A 79 7.37 -8.36 24.28
C SER A 79 6.77 -9.70 23.84
N ASP A 80 6.64 -10.67 24.76
CA ASP A 80 5.93 -11.91 24.44
C ASP A 80 4.42 -11.66 24.40
N LEU A 81 3.89 -11.59 23.18
CA LEU A 81 2.46 -11.46 22.94
C LEU A 81 1.77 -12.82 23.05
N HIS A 82 0.67 -12.91 23.80
CA HIS A 82 -0.18 -14.11 23.89
C HIS A 82 -1.06 -14.27 22.64
N LEU A 83 -0.41 -14.41 21.48
CA LEU A 83 -1.03 -14.54 20.17
C LEU A 83 -0.83 -15.94 19.57
N SER A 84 -1.78 -16.35 18.74
CA SER A 84 -1.71 -17.55 17.92
C SER A 84 -0.55 -17.49 16.92
N ALA A 85 -0.18 -18.65 16.35
CA ALA A 85 0.87 -18.68 15.32
C ALA A 85 0.48 -17.86 14.09
N LYS A 86 -0.80 -17.93 13.66
CA LYS A 86 -1.35 -17.09 12.57
C LYS A 86 -1.12 -15.61 12.86
N GLU A 87 -1.55 -15.14 14.02
CA GLU A 87 -1.47 -13.72 14.40
C GLU A 87 -0.03 -13.23 14.48
N LYS A 88 0.86 -14.01 15.11
CA LYS A 88 2.30 -13.66 15.15
C LYS A 88 2.92 -13.62 13.75
N ILE A 89 2.56 -14.53 12.83
CA ILE A 89 3.06 -14.50 11.44
C ILE A 89 2.58 -13.24 10.72
N CYS A 90 1.28 -12.93 10.79
CA CYS A 90 0.73 -11.72 10.17
C CYS A 90 1.40 -10.45 10.72
N LEU A 91 1.57 -10.36 12.03
CA LEU A 91 2.14 -9.18 12.69
C LEU A 91 3.64 -9.02 12.38
N ALA A 92 4.40 -10.12 12.29
CA ALA A 92 5.79 -10.07 11.84
C ALA A 92 5.92 -9.59 10.39
N LEU A 93 5.06 -10.07 9.49
CA LEU A 93 5.05 -9.63 8.10
C LEU A 93 4.54 -8.19 7.95
N LEU A 94 3.59 -7.76 8.77
CA LEU A 94 3.17 -6.36 8.85
C LEU A 94 4.33 -5.45 9.26
N GLY A 95 5.13 -5.87 10.26
CA GLY A 95 6.34 -5.18 10.66
C GLY A 95 7.38 -5.09 9.53
N ALA A 96 7.51 -6.15 8.71
CA ALA A 96 8.41 -6.14 7.56
C ALA A 96 7.93 -5.15 6.48
N TYR A 97 6.64 -5.20 6.13
CA TYR A 97 6.00 -4.25 5.21
C TYR A 97 6.14 -2.80 5.69
N VAL A 98 5.74 -2.58 6.95
CA VAL A 98 6.22 -1.58 7.91
C VAL A 98 7.55 -0.90 7.56
N GLY A 99 8.60 -1.62 7.97
CA GLY A 99 9.97 -1.17 7.92
C GLY A 99 10.51 -0.99 6.50
N GLU A 100 10.09 -1.79 5.52
CA GLU A 100 10.48 -1.59 4.13
C GLU A 100 9.97 -0.24 3.61
N ARG A 101 8.68 0.05 3.81
CA ARG A 101 8.06 1.29 3.33
C ARG A 101 8.61 2.54 4.03
N LEU A 102 9.10 2.40 5.26
CA LEU A 102 9.80 3.46 5.99
C LEU A 102 11.30 3.53 5.69
N GLY A 103 11.83 2.67 4.81
CA GLY A 103 13.26 2.63 4.47
C GLY A 103 14.17 2.15 5.60
N LYS A 104 13.62 1.45 6.60
CA LYS A 104 14.35 0.86 7.73
C LYS A 104 14.77 -0.58 7.47
N LEU A 105 14.05 -1.28 6.60
CA LEU A 105 14.38 -2.63 6.13
C LEU A 105 14.60 -2.61 4.62
N SER A 106 15.46 -3.49 4.13
CA SER A 106 15.75 -3.62 2.69
C SER A 106 14.67 -4.39 1.92
N LYS A 107 13.78 -5.10 2.62
CA LYS A 107 12.72 -5.93 2.05
C LYS A 107 11.51 -6.01 2.97
N GLY A 108 10.32 -6.13 2.38
CA GLY A 108 9.03 -6.33 3.05
C GLY A 108 8.63 -7.80 3.20
N SER A 109 9.54 -8.72 2.87
CA SER A 109 9.34 -10.17 2.90
C SER A 109 10.23 -10.86 3.93
N LEU A 110 9.75 -11.98 4.47
CA LEU A 110 10.44 -12.80 5.45
C LEU A 110 10.46 -14.27 5.00
N SER A 111 11.61 -14.92 5.13
CA SER A 111 11.75 -16.35 4.95
C SER A 111 11.06 -17.13 6.08
N PRO A 112 10.71 -18.42 5.86
CA PRO A 112 10.17 -19.28 6.93
C PRO A 112 11.08 -19.38 8.16
N ASN A 113 12.39 -19.25 7.98
CA ASN A 113 13.36 -19.25 9.07
C ASN A 113 13.31 -17.94 9.87
N GLU A 114 13.24 -16.79 9.20
CA GLU A 114 13.04 -15.49 9.86
C GLU A 114 11.72 -15.48 10.63
N LEU A 115 10.63 -15.97 10.03
CA LEU A 115 9.33 -16.09 10.71
C LEU A 115 9.41 -16.98 11.96
N SER A 116 10.09 -18.12 11.89
CA SER A 116 10.27 -19.00 13.05
C SER A 116 11.06 -18.30 14.17
N ARG A 117 12.13 -17.57 13.82
CA ARG A 117 12.95 -16.80 14.77
C ARG A 117 12.14 -15.67 15.42
N ILE A 118 11.48 -14.85 14.61
CA ILE A 118 10.75 -13.65 15.06
C ILE A 118 9.55 -14.05 15.91
N THR A 119 8.75 -15.01 15.47
CA THR A 119 7.52 -15.44 16.18
C THR A 119 7.77 -16.31 17.40
N GLY A 120 9.00 -16.83 17.57
CA GLY A 120 9.32 -17.83 18.58
C GLY A 120 8.59 -19.16 18.37
N LYS A 121 7.93 -19.38 17.22
CA LYS A 121 7.24 -20.63 16.91
C LYS A 121 8.19 -21.62 16.24
N ALA A 122 7.99 -22.90 16.52
CA ALA A 122 8.76 -23.96 15.88
C ALA A 122 8.58 -23.95 14.36
N ARG A 123 9.63 -24.28 13.61
CA ARG A 123 9.60 -24.34 12.13
C ARG A 123 8.43 -25.18 11.59
N LYS A 124 8.12 -26.31 12.24
CA LYS A 124 6.97 -27.16 11.86
C LYS A 124 5.63 -26.41 11.96
N THR A 125 5.47 -25.57 12.98
CA THR A 125 4.28 -24.73 13.13
C THR A 125 4.19 -23.72 11.99
N ILE A 126 5.29 -23.02 11.68
CA ILE A 126 5.34 -22.08 10.54
C ILE A 126 4.99 -22.78 9.23
N SER A 127 5.60 -23.93 8.95
CA SER A 127 5.34 -24.71 7.72
C SER A 127 3.90 -25.22 7.60
N ASN A 128 3.20 -25.41 8.73
CA ASN A 128 1.80 -25.84 8.73
C ASN A 128 0.83 -24.66 8.55
N GLU A 129 1.18 -23.48 9.10
CA GLU A 129 0.33 -22.29 9.03
C GLU A 129 0.48 -21.55 7.68
N LEU A 130 1.69 -21.42 7.14
CA LEU A 130 1.93 -20.67 5.90
C LEU A 130 1.04 -21.10 4.73
N PRO A 131 0.86 -22.40 4.42
CA PRO A 131 -0.05 -22.83 3.35
C PRO A 131 -1.50 -22.38 3.58
N ARG A 132 -1.96 -22.33 4.84
CA ARG A 132 -3.31 -21.88 5.20
C ARG A 132 -3.45 -20.37 5.02
N LEU A 133 -2.44 -19.60 5.43
CA LEU A 133 -2.41 -18.15 5.24
C LEU A 133 -2.34 -17.77 3.76
N ILE A 134 -1.59 -18.53 2.96
CA ILE A 134 -1.52 -18.36 1.51
C ILE A 134 -2.84 -18.69 0.85
N THR A 135 -3.44 -19.85 1.18
CA THR A 135 -4.75 -20.25 0.65
C THR A 135 -5.84 -19.26 1.06
N GLY A 136 -5.75 -18.69 2.27
CA GLY A 136 -6.65 -17.65 2.76
C GLY A 136 -6.36 -16.25 2.21
N GLY A 137 -5.34 -16.08 1.37
CA GLY A 137 -4.98 -14.82 0.74
C GLY A 137 -4.39 -13.75 1.67
N LEU A 138 -4.00 -14.11 2.90
CA LEU A 138 -3.40 -13.18 3.88
C LEU A 138 -1.91 -12.97 3.63
N VAL A 139 -1.26 -13.96 3.03
CA VAL A 139 0.17 -14.00 2.74
C VAL A 139 0.36 -14.45 1.31
N GLU A 140 1.35 -13.91 0.64
CA GLU A 140 1.80 -14.41 -0.66
C GLU A 140 3.27 -14.81 -0.60
N ARG A 141 3.66 -15.69 -1.52
CA ARG A 141 5.03 -16.22 -1.58
C ARG A 141 5.78 -15.56 -2.73
N THR A 142 6.95 -15.02 -2.43
CA THR A 142 7.83 -14.42 -3.45
C THR A 142 8.51 -15.50 -4.28
N PRO A 143 9.05 -15.17 -5.48
CA PRO A 143 9.82 -16.12 -6.29
C PRO A 143 11.03 -16.72 -5.55
N GLU A 144 11.62 -15.98 -4.62
CA GLU A 144 12.75 -16.40 -3.78
C GLU A 144 12.31 -17.33 -2.63
N GLY A 145 11.01 -17.61 -2.53
CA GLY A 145 10.43 -18.52 -1.54
C GLY A 145 10.16 -17.87 -0.19
N GLU A 146 10.31 -16.54 -0.08
CA GLU A 146 9.95 -15.73 1.08
C GLU A 146 8.45 -15.45 1.12
N CYS A 147 7.97 -14.91 2.23
CA CYS A 147 6.56 -14.58 2.44
C CYS A 147 6.41 -13.08 2.65
N GLN A 148 5.38 -12.47 2.06
CA GLN A 148 5.00 -11.08 2.31
C GLN A 148 3.51 -10.98 2.61
N ILE A 149 3.13 -9.97 3.39
CA ILE A 149 1.73 -9.75 3.76
C ILE A 149 0.97 -9.11 2.59
N THR A 150 -0.24 -9.59 2.32
CA THR A 150 -1.11 -8.98 1.31
C THR A 150 -1.90 -7.82 1.91
N ILE A 151 -2.59 -7.04 1.07
CA ILE A 151 -3.53 -6.01 1.53
C ILE A 151 -4.63 -6.59 2.45
N LEU A 152 -5.12 -7.80 2.14
CA LEU A 152 -6.08 -8.49 3.00
C LEU A 152 -5.44 -8.92 4.32
N GLY A 153 -4.18 -9.39 4.28
CA GLY A 153 -3.40 -9.71 5.47
C GLY A 153 -3.19 -8.51 6.39
N ILE A 154 -2.87 -7.34 5.82
CA ILE A 154 -2.70 -6.09 6.58
C ILE A 154 -4.01 -5.75 7.30
N ARG A 155 -5.13 -5.78 6.58
CA ARG A 155 -6.46 -5.52 7.16
C ARG A 155 -6.85 -6.50 8.28
N GLU A 156 -6.39 -7.74 8.19
CA GLU A 156 -6.59 -8.73 9.24
C GLU A 156 -5.66 -8.47 10.44
N ALA A 157 -4.41 -8.05 10.19
CA ALA A 157 -3.44 -7.73 11.21
C ALA A 157 -3.80 -6.46 12.01
N GLU A 158 -4.44 -5.47 11.37
CA GLU A 158 -5.01 -4.28 12.04
C GLU A 158 -6.04 -4.63 13.13
N LYS A 159 -6.62 -5.83 13.13
CA LYS A 159 -7.55 -6.25 14.19
C LYS A 159 -6.86 -6.76 15.45
N ILE A 160 -5.55 -6.98 15.36
CA ILE A 160 -4.71 -7.55 16.41
C ILE A 160 -4.07 -6.44 17.25
N ILE A 161 -3.86 -5.26 16.64
CA ILE A 161 -3.17 -4.09 17.20
C ILE A 161 -4.14 -2.98 17.62
#